data_AF-A0A2P2MV64-F1
#
_entry.id   AF-A0A2P2MV64-F1
#
_cell.length_a   1.000
_cell.length_b   1.000
_cell.length_c   1.000
_cell.angle_alpha   90.00
_cell.angle_beta   90.00
_cell.angle_gamma   90.00
#
_symmetry.space_group_name_H-M   'P 1'
#
loop_
_entity.id
_entity.type
_entity.pdbx_description
1 polymer ?
#
loop_
_entity_poly.entity_id
_entity_poly.type
_entity_poly.pdbx_seq_one_letter_code
_entity_poly.pdbx_strand_id
1 'polypeptide(L)'
;MITPLPGAWPQKPGSATFPFFGVQPVIVDEKGTELEGECSGYLCVKSSWPGAFRTLYGDHERYETTYFKPFPGYYFSGDGCSRDKDGYYWLTGRVDDVINVSGHRIGTAEVESALVSHPQCAEAAVVGVEHQVKGQGIYAFVTLTEGVPYSDELRKSLILTVREQIGAFAAPDKIHWAPGLPKTRSGKIMRRILRKIASRELGELGDTSTLADPNVVDQLIALADS
;
A
#
# COMPACT_ATOMS: atom_id res chain seq x y z
N MET A 1 12.35 -0.38 -12.83
CA MET A 1 12.20 -1.84 -13.05
C MET A 1 11.07 -2.08 -14.04
N ILE A 2 9.86 -1.66 -13.70
CA ILE A 2 8.74 -1.48 -14.63
C ILE A 2 8.57 0.03 -14.79
N THR A 3 8.43 0.54 -16.02
CA THR A 3 8.39 2.00 -16.23
C THR A 3 7.63 2.35 -17.50
N PRO A 4 6.79 3.39 -17.46
CA PRO A 4 6.17 3.91 -18.67
C PRO A 4 7.23 4.50 -19.60
N LEU A 5 7.19 4.09 -20.87
CA LEU A 5 7.94 4.73 -21.95
C LEU A 5 6.96 5.50 -22.84
N PRO A 6 6.83 6.83 -22.66
CA PRO A 6 5.93 7.65 -23.46
C PRO A 6 6.19 7.47 -24.96
N GLY A 7 5.13 7.23 -25.72
CA GLY A 7 5.19 7.02 -27.17
C GLY A 7 5.46 5.59 -27.61
N ALA A 8 5.87 4.68 -26.72
CA ALA A 8 6.05 3.26 -27.05
C ALA A 8 4.74 2.45 -26.94
N TRP A 9 3.85 2.84 -26.02
CA TRP A 9 2.55 2.20 -25.79
C TRP A 9 1.52 3.17 -25.19
N PRO A 10 0.21 2.92 -25.39
CA PRO A 10 -0.85 3.66 -24.71
C PRO A 10 -0.67 3.66 -23.19
N GLN A 11 -0.95 4.77 -22.53
CA GLN A 11 -0.84 4.85 -21.06
C GLN A 11 -2.18 4.51 -20.42
N LYS A 12 -2.16 3.71 -19.36
CA LYS A 12 -3.32 3.44 -18.50
C LYS A 12 -3.07 4.12 -17.14
N PRO A 13 -3.85 5.13 -16.73
CA PRO A 13 -3.66 5.80 -15.45
C PRO A 13 -3.63 4.79 -14.29
N GLY A 14 -2.59 4.87 -13.45
CA GLY A 14 -2.37 3.96 -12.32
C GLY A 14 -1.53 2.71 -12.66
N SER A 15 -1.34 2.37 -13.94
CA SER A 15 -0.48 1.26 -14.34
C SER A 15 0.99 1.69 -14.43
N ALA A 16 1.90 0.80 -14.02
CA ALA A 16 3.34 0.94 -14.29
C ALA A 16 3.73 0.54 -15.72
N THR A 17 2.78 -0.04 -16.47
CA THR A 17 2.90 -0.52 -17.86
C THR A 17 3.77 -1.77 -18.00
N PHE A 18 4.89 -1.70 -18.73
CA PHE A 18 5.71 -2.84 -19.12
C PHE A 18 7.11 -2.79 -18.49
N PRO A 19 7.80 -3.93 -18.40
CA PRO A 19 9.17 -3.97 -17.90
C PRO A 19 10.13 -3.13 -18.75
N PHE A 20 11.11 -2.54 -18.08
CA PHE A 20 12.24 -1.92 -18.76
C PHE A 20 13.19 -2.98 -19.33
N PHE A 21 14.07 -2.56 -20.24
CA PHE A 21 15.00 -3.47 -20.90
C PHE A 21 15.87 -4.25 -19.89
N GLY A 22 15.98 -5.56 -20.11
CA GLY A 22 16.73 -6.49 -19.26
C GLY A 22 16.02 -6.89 -17.95
N VAL A 23 14.83 -6.35 -17.67
CA VAL A 23 14.02 -6.76 -16.51
C VAL A 23 13.01 -7.82 -16.94
N GLN A 24 12.97 -8.93 -16.20
CA GLN A 24 12.03 -10.04 -16.44
C GLN A 24 11.12 -10.20 -15.23
N PRO A 25 10.07 -9.37 -15.09
CA PRO A 25 9.13 -9.49 -13.98
C PRO A 25 8.28 -10.73 -14.17
N VAL A 26 7.98 -11.40 -13.07
CA VAL A 26 7.04 -12.52 -13.01
C VAL A 26 6.08 -12.29 -11.84
N ILE A 27 4.85 -12.76 -11.99
CA ILE A 27 3.87 -12.78 -10.91
C ILE A 27 3.78 -14.23 -10.45
N VAL A 28 3.98 -14.46 -9.16
CA VAL A 28 3.90 -15.80 -8.57
C VAL A 28 2.77 -15.89 -7.55
N ASP A 29 2.25 -17.11 -7.35
CA ASP A 29 1.31 -17.40 -6.26
C ASP A 29 2.03 -17.56 -4.91
N GLU A 30 1.28 -17.89 -3.84
CA GLU A 30 1.82 -18.13 -2.49
C GLU A 30 2.81 -19.30 -2.42
N LYS A 31 2.79 -20.20 -3.40
CA LYS A 31 3.70 -21.37 -3.48
C LYS A 31 4.92 -21.07 -4.35
N GLY A 32 5.03 -19.88 -4.93
CA GLY A 32 6.10 -19.50 -5.85
C GLY A 32 5.91 -20.01 -7.28
N THR A 33 4.69 -20.43 -7.65
CA THR A 33 4.38 -20.87 -9.02
C THR A 33 4.15 -19.65 -9.90
N GLU A 34 4.83 -19.56 -11.05
CA GLU A 34 4.59 -18.49 -12.03
C GLU A 34 3.15 -18.55 -12.56
N LEU A 35 2.48 -17.39 -12.59
CA LEU A 35 1.15 -17.20 -13.12
C LEU A 35 1.22 -16.57 -14.53
N GLU A 36 0.54 -17.18 -15.49
CA GLU A 36 0.45 -16.72 -16.89
C GLU A 36 -0.82 -15.92 -17.15
N GLY A 37 -0.83 -15.13 -18.24
CA GLY A 37 -2.01 -14.35 -18.66
C GLY A 37 -2.41 -13.25 -17.68
N GLU A 38 -3.72 -12.98 -17.60
CA GLU A 38 -4.31 -12.06 -16.64
C GLU A 38 -4.31 -12.70 -15.24
N CYS A 39 -3.60 -12.09 -14.29
CA CYS A 39 -3.39 -12.70 -12.97
C CYS A 39 -3.02 -11.65 -11.91
N SER A 40 -3.08 -12.04 -10.63
CA SER A 40 -2.66 -11.22 -9.50
C SER A 40 -1.91 -12.06 -8.48
N GLY A 41 -0.83 -11.53 -7.92
CA GLY A 41 0.04 -12.25 -7.01
C GLY A 41 1.25 -11.43 -6.55
N TYR A 42 2.34 -12.11 -6.23
CA TYR A 42 3.58 -11.51 -5.74
C TYR A 42 4.49 -11.13 -6.89
N LEU A 43 4.97 -9.88 -6.92
CA LEU A 43 5.88 -9.40 -7.94
C LEU A 43 7.31 -9.84 -7.65
N CYS A 44 7.86 -10.62 -8.58
CA CYS A 44 9.22 -11.14 -8.54
C CYS A 44 9.98 -10.78 -9.82
N VAL A 45 11.30 -10.94 -9.82
CA VAL A 45 12.15 -10.82 -11.01
C VAL A 45 12.96 -12.09 -11.19
N LYS A 46 12.89 -12.67 -12.39
CA LYS A 46 13.46 -13.97 -12.76
C LYS A 46 14.98 -13.96 -12.99
N SER A 47 15.54 -12.82 -13.34
CA SER A 47 16.96 -12.67 -13.63
C SER A 47 17.49 -11.34 -13.10
N SER A 48 18.79 -11.30 -12.82
CA SER A 48 19.47 -10.07 -12.43
C SER A 48 19.46 -9.04 -13.55
N TRP A 49 19.55 -7.76 -13.17
CA TRP A 49 19.69 -6.63 -14.09
C TRP A 49 20.88 -5.77 -13.67
N PRO A 50 21.44 -4.92 -14.55
CA PRO A 50 22.66 -4.17 -14.26
C PRO A 50 22.60 -3.31 -12.98
N GLY A 51 21.44 -2.72 -12.70
CA GLY A 51 21.20 -1.88 -11.53
C GLY A 51 20.76 -2.63 -10.26
N ALA A 52 20.81 -3.96 -10.23
CA ALA A 52 20.48 -4.72 -9.03
C ALA A 52 21.54 -4.48 -7.94
N PHE A 53 21.10 -4.13 -6.73
CA PHE A 53 21.99 -4.02 -5.58
C PHE A 53 22.55 -5.40 -5.21
N ARG A 54 23.82 -5.41 -4.79
CA ARG A 54 24.60 -6.65 -4.66
C ARG A 54 24.51 -7.30 -3.30
N THR A 55 24.24 -6.51 -2.26
CA THR A 55 24.13 -6.98 -0.87
C THR A 55 23.60 -5.86 0.04
N LEU A 56 23.38 -6.17 1.31
CA LEU A 56 23.23 -5.20 2.40
C LEU A 56 24.58 -5.05 3.10
N TYR A 57 24.97 -3.81 3.40
CA TYR A 57 26.29 -3.52 4.00
C TYR A 57 26.46 -4.23 5.35
N GLY A 58 27.46 -5.10 5.44
CA GLY A 58 27.77 -5.89 6.64
C GLY A 58 26.80 -7.05 6.93
N ASP A 59 25.84 -7.34 6.04
CA ASP A 59 24.78 -8.33 6.32
C ASP A 59 24.26 -9.01 5.04
N HIS A 60 25.11 -9.85 4.43
CA HIS A 60 24.74 -10.61 3.22
C HIS A 60 23.67 -11.68 3.49
N GLU A 61 23.66 -12.26 4.69
CA GLU A 61 22.67 -13.27 5.05
C GLU A 61 21.25 -12.69 5.05
N ARG A 62 21.07 -11.46 5.56
CA ARG A 62 19.79 -10.76 5.49
C ARG A 62 19.40 -10.40 4.07
N TYR A 63 20.35 -10.09 3.19
CA TYR A 63 20.09 -9.88 1.76
C TYR A 63 19.45 -11.13 1.14
N GLU A 64 20.08 -12.30 1.29
CA GLU A 64 19.54 -13.56 0.78
C GLU A 64 18.19 -13.91 1.42
N THR A 65 18.11 -13.78 2.74
CA THR A 65 16.91 -14.13 3.50
C THR A 65 15.71 -13.26 3.16
N THR A 66 15.93 -11.96 2.95
CA THR A 66 14.83 -11.02 2.69
C THR A 66 14.36 -11.11 1.24
N TYR A 67 15.28 -11.19 0.29
CA TYR A 67 14.95 -10.97 -1.13
C TYR A 67 14.91 -12.25 -1.97
N PHE A 68 15.47 -13.38 -1.52
CA PHE A 68 15.57 -14.60 -2.35
C PHE A 68 15.02 -15.86 -1.68
N LYS A 69 15.03 -15.95 -0.34
CA LYS A 69 14.40 -17.08 0.37
C LYS A 69 12.88 -17.18 0.21
N PRO A 70 12.09 -16.07 0.13
CA PRO A 70 10.63 -16.17 0.03
C PRO A 70 10.18 -16.94 -1.22
N PHE A 71 10.85 -16.72 -2.35
CA PHE A 71 10.57 -17.41 -3.61
C PHE A 71 11.91 -17.86 -4.24
N PRO A 72 12.39 -19.07 -3.93
CA PRO A 72 13.69 -19.55 -4.40
C PRO A 72 13.83 -19.47 -5.93
N GLY A 73 14.94 -18.91 -6.40
CA GLY A 73 15.19 -18.68 -7.83
C GLY A 73 14.72 -17.31 -8.34
N TYR A 74 14.02 -16.52 -7.52
CA TYR A 74 13.55 -15.19 -7.87
C TYR A 74 14.05 -14.13 -6.89
N TYR A 75 14.20 -12.89 -7.38
CA TYR A 75 14.24 -11.71 -6.52
C TYR A 75 12.82 -11.28 -6.19
N PHE A 76 12.46 -11.32 -4.91
CA PHE A 76 11.16 -10.85 -4.42
C PHE A 76 11.20 -9.36 -4.11
N SER A 77 10.31 -8.59 -4.76
CA SER A 77 10.23 -7.14 -4.54
C SER A 77 9.59 -6.76 -3.19
N GLY A 78 8.76 -7.64 -2.63
CA GLY A 78 7.88 -7.32 -1.50
C GLY A 78 6.57 -6.61 -1.91
N ASP A 79 6.32 -6.45 -3.21
CA ASP A 79 5.12 -5.80 -3.74
C ASP A 79 4.12 -6.84 -4.29
N GLY A 80 2.84 -6.53 -4.13
CA GLY A 80 1.75 -7.19 -4.83
C GLY A 80 1.58 -6.57 -6.21
N CYS A 81 1.22 -7.38 -7.19
CA CYS A 81 1.00 -6.91 -8.55
C CYS A 81 -0.09 -7.72 -9.26
N SER A 82 -0.89 -7.01 -10.05
CA SER A 82 -1.78 -7.59 -11.04
C SER A 82 -1.23 -7.34 -12.45
N ARG A 83 -1.47 -8.27 -13.36
CA ARG A 83 -1.25 -8.12 -14.80
C ARG A 83 -2.58 -8.25 -15.51
N ASP A 84 -2.98 -7.22 -16.25
CA ASP A 84 -4.25 -7.25 -16.97
C ASP A 84 -4.15 -8.05 -18.29
N LYS A 85 -5.30 -8.23 -18.95
CA LYS A 85 -5.41 -8.92 -20.24
C LYS A 85 -4.52 -8.38 -21.36
N ASP A 86 -4.11 -7.10 -21.29
CA ASP A 86 -3.23 -6.47 -22.27
C ASP A 86 -1.75 -6.54 -21.85
N GLY A 87 -1.45 -7.21 -20.73
CA GLY A 87 -0.11 -7.40 -20.21
C GLY A 87 0.43 -6.24 -19.35
N TYR A 88 -0.39 -5.26 -18.99
CA TYR A 88 0.04 -4.12 -18.18
C TYR A 88 0.14 -4.52 -16.71
N TYR A 89 1.22 -4.07 -16.05
CA TYR A 89 1.47 -4.33 -14.63
C TYR A 89 0.86 -3.22 -13.75
N TRP A 90 0.15 -3.62 -12.71
CA TRP A 90 -0.54 -2.77 -11.74
C TRP A 90 -0.04 -3.12 -10.34
N LEU A 91 0.75 -2.22 -9.73
CA LEU A 91 1.26 -2.45 -8.38
C LEU A 91 0.15 -2.18 -7.39
N THR A 92 -0.23 -3.19 -6.61
CA THR A 92 -1.33 -3.11 -5.64
C THR A 92 -0.87 -2.66 -4.25
N GLY A 93 0.44 -2.42 -4.09
CA GLY A 93 1.08 -1.97 -2.86
C GLY A 93 2.02 -3.02 -2.28
N ARG A 94 2.47 -2.78 -1.04
CA ARG A 94 3.33 -3.74 -0.34
C ARG A 94 2.51 -4.94 0.13
N VAL A 95 3.08 -6.14 0.04
CA VAL A 95 2.35 -7.34 0.50
C VAL A 95 2.22 -7.42 2.01
N ASP A 96 3.12 -6.79 2.75
CA ASP A 96 3.04 -6.63 4.22
C ASP A 96 1.93 -5.64 4.64
N ASP A 97 1.47 -4.82 3.70
CA ASP A 97 0.34 -3.90 3.87
C ASP A 97 -0.98 -4.46 3.30
N VAL A 98 -1.00 -5.69 2.75
CA VAL A 98 -2.26 -6.34 2.32
C VAL A 98 -3.12 -6.65 3.54
N ILE A 99 -4.40 -6.27 3.48
CA ILE A 99 -5.38 -6.48 4.56
C ILE A 99 -6.25 -7.67 4.21
N ASN A 100 -6.41 -8.60 5.15
CA ASN A 100 -7.29 -9.76 5.03
C ASN A 100 -8.58 -9.54 5.83
N VAL A 101 -9.63 -9.09 5.15
CA VAL A 101 -10.94 -8.81 5.73
C VAL A 101 -11.88 -9.95 5.39
N SER A 102 -12.19 -10.80 6.38
CA SER A 102 -13.09 -11.95 6.21
C SER A 102 -12.70 -12.87 5.03
N GLY A 103 -11.40 -13.06 4.79
CA GLY A 103 -10.88 -13.89 3.70
C GLY A 103 -10.61 -13.12 2.40
N HIS A 104 -11.05 -11.86 2.27
CA HIS A 104 -10.74 -11.02 1.13
C HIS A 104 -9.38 -10.34 1.32
N ARG A 105 -8.45 -10.59 0.39
CA ARG A 105 -7.15 -9.91 0.34
C ARG A 105 -7.30 -8.59 -0.42
N ILE A 106 -7.08 -7.49 0.28
CA ILE A 106 -7.33 -6.13 -0.24
C ILE A 106 -6.02 -5.36 -0.21
N GLY A 107 -5.64 -4.76 -1.33
CA GLY A 107 -4.51 -3.84 -1.38
C GLY A 107 -4.89 -2.50 -0.73
N THR A 108 -4.02 -1.98 0.14
CA THR A 108 -4.24 -0.64 0.74
C THR A 108 -4.34 0.45 -0.32
N ALA A 109 -3.56 0.34 -1.39
CA ALA A 109 -3.56 1.31 -2.49
C ALA A 109 -4.92 1.42 -3.19
N GLU A 110 -5.68 0.33 -3.30
CA GLU A 110 -7.00 0.33 -3.93
C GLU A 110 -7.99 1.14 -3.09
N VAL A 111 -8.01 0.89 -1.78
CA VAL A 111 -8.88 1.61 -0.83
C VAL A 111 -8.47 3.09 -0.73
N GLU A 112 -7.17 3.38 -0.70
CA GLU A 112 -6.63 4.76 -0.72
C GLU A 112 -7.06 5.49 -1.99
N SER A 113 -6.93 4.85 -3.16
CA SER A 113 -7.37 5.43 -4.45
C SER A 113 -8.87 5.71 -4.47
N ALA A 114 -9.68 4.78 -3.95
CA ALA A 114 -11.13 4.99 -3.85
C ALA A 114 -11.47 6.15 -2.92
N LEU A 115 -10.79 6.29 -1.77
CA LEU A 115 -10.99 7.43 -0.88
C LEU A 115 -10.60 8.75 -1.52
N VAL A 116 -9.42 8.82 -2.17
CA VAL A 116 -8.92 10.04 -2.82
C VAL A 116 -9.75 10.45 -4.03
N SER A 117 -10.51 9.53 -4.63
CA SER A 117 -11.47 9.89 -5.69
C SER A 117 -12.67 10.71 -5.20
N HIS A 118 -12.93 10.73 -3.88
CA HIS A 118 -13.97 11.58 -3.30
C HIS A 118 -13.54 13.05 -3.37
N PRO A 119 -14.36 13.99 -3.89
CA PRO A 119 -13.95 15.38 -4.14
C PRO A 119 -13.45 16.16 -2.91
N GLN A 120 -13.82 15.71 -1.71
CA GLN A 120 -13.42 16.33 -0.44
C GLN A 120 -12.24 15.63 0.25
N CYS A 121 -11.70 14.56 -0.33
CA CYS A 121 -10.53 13.84 0.17
C CYS A 121 -9.28 14.33 -0.58
N ALA A 122 -8.32 14.89 0.13
CA ALA A 122 -7.04 15.29 -0.43
C ALA A 122 -6.04 14.13 -0.43
N GLU A 123 -5.94 13.42 0.70
CA GLU A 123 -5.05 12.27 0.86
C GLU A 123 -5.67 11.21 1.77
N ALA A 124 -5.29 9.95 1.56
CA ALA A 124 -5.68 8.86 2.43
C ALA A 124 -4.51 7.91 2.68
N ALA A 125 -4.47 7.34 3.88
CA ALA A 125 -3.59 6.24 4.23
C ALA A 125 -4.39 5.15 4.93
N VAL A 126 -4.27 3.92 4.45
CA VAL A 126 -5.06 2.79 4.97
C VAL A 126 -4.13 1.77 5.63
N VAL A 127 -4.56 1.25 6.78
CA VAL A 127 -3.87 0.19 7.52
C VAL A 127 -4.87 -0.86 7.99
N GLY A 128 -4.40 -2.11 8.07
CA GLY A 128 -5.15 -3.20 8.69
C GLY A 128 -4.94 -3.23 10.20
N VAL A 129 -6.03 -3.35 10.95
CA VAL A 129 -6.03 -3.53 12.42
C VAL A 129 -6.73 -4.83 12.79
N GLU A 130 -6.41 -5.40 13.96
CA GLU A 130 -7.06 -6.61 14.43
C GLU A 130 -8.57 -6.38 14.65
N HIS A 131 -9.39 -7.31 14.20
CA HIS A 131 -10.84 -7.23 14.32
C HIS A 131 -11.42 -8.59 14.73
N GLN A 132 -12.13 -8.64 15.86
CA GLN A 132 -12.61 -9.88 16.48
C GLN A 132 -13.42 -10.78 15.54
N VAL A 133 -14.25 -10.20 14.66
CA VAL A 133 -15.10 -10.96 13.72
C VAL A 133 -14.46 -11.17 12.34
N LYS A 134 -13.73 -10.18 11.82
CA LYS A 134 -13.26 -10.16 10.42
C LYS A 134 -11.82 -10.67 10.26
N GLY A 135 -11.13 -10.96 11.36
CA GLY A 135 -9.68 -11.16 11.39
C GLY A 135 -8.97 -9.80 11.37
N GLN A 136 -9.07 -9.08 10.25
CA GLN A 136 -8.62 -7.69 10.16
C GLN A 136 -9.76 -6.74 9.74
N GLY A 137 -9.73 -5.53 10.28
CA GLY A 137 -10.57 -4.41 9.89
C GLY A 137 -9.76 -3.35 9.14
N ILE A 138 -10.45 -2.54 8.34
CA ILE A 138 -9.86 -1.47 7.56
C ILE A 138 -9.94 -0.16 8.36
N TYR A 139 -8.78 0.41 8.64
CA TYR A 139 -8.66 1.71 9.30
C TYR A 139 -8.07 2.72 8.31
N ALA A 140 -8.81 3.78 8.03
CA ALA A 140 -8.42 4.81 7.07
C ALA A 140 -8.14 6.15 7.79
N PHE A 141 -6.95 6.70 7.59
CA PHE A 141 -6.61 8.07 7.94
C PHE A 141 -6.88 8.94 6.72
N VAL A 142 -7.67 10.00 6.86
CA VAL A 142 -8.12 10.83 5.74
C VAL A 142 -7.77 12.29 6.01
N THR A 143 -7.06 12.90 5.07
CA THR A 143 -6.85 14.34 4.98
C THR A 143 -7.82 14.91 3.95
N LEU A 144 -8.55 15.96 4.33
CA LEU A 144 -9.61 16.57 3.57
C LEU A 144 -9.03 17.74 2.78
N THR A 145 -9.73 18.15 1.73
CA THR A 145 -9.40 19.39 1.04
C THR A 145 -9.52 20.59 1.97
N GLU A 146 -8.66 21.58 1.74
CA GLU A 146 -8.58 22.77 2.59
C GLU A 146 -9.93 23.49 2.70
N GLY A 147 -10.30 23.88 3.92
CA GLY A 147 -11.56 24.55 4.22
C GLY A 147 -12.77 23.61 4.36
N VAL A 148 -12.63 22.30 4.12
CA VAL A 148 -13.71 21.33 4.38
C VAL A 148 -13.66 20.86 5.84
N PRO A 149 -14.71 21.11 6.64
CA PRO A 149 -14.78 20.58 7.99
C PRO A 149 -15.10 19.08 7.98
N TYR A 150 -14.52 18.36 8.94
CA TYR A 150 -14.90 16.98 9.19
C TYR A 150 -16.31 16.90 9.79
N SER A 151 -17.16 16.00 9.28
CA SER A 151 -18.49 15.73 9.81
C SER A 151 -18.86 14.25 9.65
N ASP A 152 -19.86 13.79 10.40
CA ASP A 152 -20.36 12.42 10.29
C ASP A 152 -21.00 12.14 8.92
N GLU A 153 -21.61 13.14 8.29
CA GLU A 153 -22.15 13.04 6.93
C GLU A 153 -21.03 12.82 5.92
N LEU A 154 -19.94 13.58 6.04
CA LEU A 154 -18.77 13.43 5.19
C LEU A 154 -18.11 12.07 5.40
N ARG A 155 -17.98 11.62 6.64
CA ARG A 155 -17.50 10.28 6.96
C ARG A 155 -18.32 9.20 6.26
N LYS A 156 -19.66 9.28 6.33
CA LYS A 156 -20.56 8.33 5.66
C LYS A 156 -20.39 8.39 4.14
N SER A 157 -20.23 9.58 3.57
CA SER A 157 -19.99 9.77 2.13
C SER A 157 -18.70 9.09 1.68
N LEU A 158 -17.60 9.26 2.42
CA LEU A 158 -16.32 8.62 2.13
C LEU A 158 -16.41 7.07 2.16
N ILE A 159 -17.10 6.51 3.17
CA ILE A 159 -17.33 5.07 3.26
C ILE A 159 -18.14 4.58 2.06
N LEU A 160 -19.16 5.34 1.66
CA LEU A 160 -20.00 5.00 0.52
C LEU A 160 -19.19 4.99 -0.78
N THR A 161 -18.29 5.96 -0.99
CA THR A 161 -17.41 5.99 -2.17
C THR A 161 -16.58 4.71 -2.32
N VAL A 162 -15.97 4.23 -1.23
CA VAL A 162 -15.20 2.97 -1.26
C VAL A 162 -16.11 1.78 -1.55
N ARG A 163 -17.30 1.76 -0.95
CA ARG A 163 -18.29 0.69 -1.14
C ARG A 163 -18.78 0.63 -2.59
N GLU A 164 -18.97 1.75 -3.24
CA GLU A 164 -19.43 1.84 -4.63
C GLU A 164 -18.34 1.43 -5.63
N GLN A 165 -17.08 1.79 -5.36
CA GLN A 165 -15.98 1.51 -6.29
C GLN A 165 -15.40 0.10 -6.16
N ILE A 166 -15.29 -0.42 -4.95
CA ILE A 166 -14.62 -1.70 -4.69
C ILE A 166 -15.63 -2.74 -4.18
N GLY A 167 -16.47 -2.34 -3.22
CA GLY A 167 -17.49 -3.22 -2.66
C GLY A 167 -17.60 -3.11 -1.13
N ALA A 168 -18.65 -3.72 -0.59
CA ALA A 168 -18.96 -3.65 0.84
C ALA A 168 -17.86 -4.24 1.75
N PHE A 169 -17.08 -5.21 1.25
CA PHE A 169 -15.99 -5.84 2.00
C PHE A 169 -14.76 -4.92 2.17
N ALA A 170 -14.61 -3.89 1.33
CA ALA A 170 -13.51 -2.92 1.38
C ALA A 170 -13.86 -1.62 2.11
N ALA A 171 -15.12 -1.48 2.54
CA ALA A 171 -15.57 -0.30 3.28
C ALA A 171 -14.77 -0.13 4.58
N PRO A 172 -14.18 1.06 4.85
CA PRO A 172 -13.45 1.29 6.10
C PRO A 172 -14.33 1.11 7.33
N ASP A 173 -13.84 0.36 8.31
CA ASP A 173 -14.50 0.20 9.62
C ASP A 173 -14.39 1.48 10.45
N LYS A 174 -13.23 2.15 10.36
CA LYS A 174 -12.97 3.44 10.99
C LYS A 174 -12.34 4.39 9.98
N ILE A 175 -12.87 5.61 9.93
CA ILE A 175 -12.22 6.76 9.29
C ILE A 175 -11.78 7.67 10.43
N HIS A 176 -10.51 8.05 10.40
CA HIS A 176 -9.86 8.93 11.34
C HIS A 176 -9.47 10.20 10.60
N TRP A 177 -9.98 11.32 11.08
CA TRP A 177 -9.59 12.63 10.59
C TRP A 177 -8.09 12.89 10.81
N ALA A 178 -7.35 13.08 9.73
CA ALA A 178 -5.91 13.30 9.75
C ALA A 178 -5.60 14.66 9.10
N PRO A 179 -5.37 15.73 9.88
CA PRO A 179 -4.97 17.03 9.32
C PRO A 179 -3.63 16.94 8.56
N GLY A 180 -2.81 15.95 8.89
CA GLY A 180 -1.64 15.56 8.11
C GLY A 180 -1.33 14.07 8.30
N LEU A 181 -0.58 13.51 7.35
CA LEU A 181 -0.07 12.14 7.42
C LEU A 181 1.43 12.15 7.76
N PRO A 182 1.91 11.21 8.59
CA PRO A 182 3.32 11.14 8.96
C PRO A 182 4.14 10.70 7.75
N LYS A 183 4.83 11.65 7.11
CA LYS A 183 5.65 11.41 5.92
C LYS A 183 7.13 11.60 6.22
N THR A 184 7.97 10.78 5.58
CA THR A 184 9.41 11.04 5.53
C THR A 184 9.71 12.29 4.69
N ARG A 185 10.93 12.82 4.77
CA ARG A 185 11.37 13.93 3.89
C ARG A 185 11.32 13.63 2.38
N SER A 186 11.23 12.35 1.99
CA SER A 186 11.03 11.92 0.61
C SER A 186 9.55 11.74 0.23
N GLY A 187 8.62 12.14 1.11
CA GLY A 187 7.17 12.05 0.89
C GLY A 187 6.55 10.69 1.18
N LYS A 188 7.30 9.71 1.69
CA LYS A 188 6.78 8.36 1.97
C LYS A 188 5.96 8.37 3.26
N ILE A 189 4.70 7.94 3.20
CA ILE A 189 3.86 7.74 4.38
C ILE A 189 4.43 6.62 5.25
N MET A 190 4.64 6.90 6.54
CA MET A 190 5.13 5.96 7.53
C MET A 190 3.98 5.13 8.12
N ARG A 191 3.42 4.22 7.32
CA ARG A 191 2.28 3.35 7.70
C ARG A 191 2.49 2.56 8.99
N ARG A 192 3.74 2.23 9.34
CA ARG A 192 4.08 1.59 10.62
C ARG A 192 3.57 2.39 11.83
N ILE A 193 3.72 3.71 11.81
CA ILE A 193 3.26 4.61 12.88
C ILE A 193 1.73 4.64 12.91
N LEU A 194 1.10 4.79 11.74
CA LEU A 194 -0.35 4.78 11.59
C LEU A 194 -0.98 3.49 12.13
N ARG A 195 -0.35 2.33 11.85
CA ARG A 195 -0.79 1.03 12.37
C ARG A 195 -0.71 0.96 13.89
N LYS A 196 0.38 1.45 14.50
CA LYS A 196 0.51 1.52 15.97
C LYS A 196 -0.53 2.44 16.60
N ILE A 197 -0.81 3.61 15.99
CA ILE A 197 -1.87 4.52 16.45
C ILE A 197 -3.24 3.84 16.35
N ALA A 198 -3.54 3.22 15.21
CA ALA A 198 -4.81 2.55 14.96
C ALA A 198 -5.05 1.35 15.91
N SER A 199 -3.97 0.62 16.27
CA SER A 199 -3.99 -0.47 17.27
C SER A 199 -3.89 0.00 18.73
N ARG A 200 -3.80 1.31 19.00
CA ARG A 200 -3.62 1.91 20.34
C ARG A 200 -2.31 1.48 21.05
N GLU A 201 -1.27 1.17 20.29
CA GLU A 201 0.06 0.77 20.77
C GLU A 201 1.03 1.97 20.83
N LEU A 202 0.65 3.02 21.58
CA LEU A 202 1.33 4.32 21.54
C LEU A 202 2.73 4.33 22.18
N GLY A 203 3.04 3.37 23.05
CA GLY A 203 4.38 3.23 23.66
C GLY A 203 5.46 2.71 22.70
N GLU A 204 5.07 2.23 21.51
CA GLU A 204 5.95 1.50 20.59
C GLU A 204 6.01 2.13 19.19
N LEU A 205 5.89 3.45 19.10
CA LEU A 205 5.93 4.18 17.82
C LEU A 205 7.31 4.10 17.15
N GLY A 206 8.36 3.74 17.88
CA GLY A 206 9.73 3.60 17.37
C GLY A 206 10.33 4.93 16.94
N ASP A 207 11.28 4.88 15.99
CA ASP A 207 11.97 6.09 15.52
C ASP A 207 11.08 6.97 14.64
N THR A 208 10.95 8.24 15.02
CA THR A 208 10.21 9.32 14.35
C THR A 208 11.14 10.42 13.79
N SER A 209 12.45 10.29 13.95
CA SER A 209 13.44 11.33 13.57
C SER A 209 13.50 11.65 12.06
N THR A 210 13.00 10.73 11.23
CA THR A 210 12.97 10.87 9.76
C THR A 210 11.70 11.56 9.24
N LEU A 211 10.73 11.84 10.12
CA LEU A 211 9.51 12.57 9.76
C LEU A 211 9.85 13.99 9.32
N ALA A 212 9.12 14.47 8.32
CA ALA A 212 9.18 15.87 7.89
C ALA A 212 8.61 16.80 8.98
N ASP A 213 7.51 16.39 9.61
CA ASP A 213 6.91 17.04 10.78
C ASP A 213 6.53 15.98 11.84
N PRO A 214 7.30 15.88 12.94
CA PRO A 214 6.99 14.96 14.02
C PRO A 214 5.67 15.26 14.75
N ASN A 215 5.22 16.52 14.79
CA ASN A 215 4.03 16.93 15.56
C ASN A 215 2.74 16.29 15.02
N VAL A 216 2.74 15.88 13.76
CA VAL A 216 1.62 15.16 13.13
C VAL A 216 1.27 13.90 13.92
N VAL A 217 2.25 13.23 14.53
CA VAL A 217 2.00 12.02 15.32
C VAL A 217 1.14 12.33 16.55
N ASP A 218 1.49 13.38 17.30
CA ASP A 218 0.76 13.77 18.50
C ASP A 218 -0.67 14.25 18.16
N GLN A 219 -0.83 14.96 17.04
CA GLN A 219 -2.15 15.38 16.54
C GLN A 219 -3.02 14.17 16.21
N LEU A 220 -2.48 13.17 15.51
CA LEU A 220 -3.21 11.94 15.20
C LEU A 220 -3.58 11.16 16.46
N ILE A 221 -2.71 11.15 17.48
CA ILE A 221 -3.04 10.50 18.76
C ILE A 221 -4.20 11.23 19.44
N ALA A 222 -4.18 12.57 19.47
CA ALA A 222 -5.23 13.38 20.09
C ALA A 222 -6.60 13.23 19.39
N LEU A 223 -6.60 13.02 18.06
CA LEU A 223 -7.81 12.87 17.24
C LEU A 223 -8.33 11.42 17.16
N ALA A 224 -7.62 10.44 17.73
CA ALA A 224 -8.01 9.04 17.64
C ALA A 224 -9.34 8.70 18.34
N ASP A 225 -9.78 9.55 19.28
CA ASP A 225 -10.97 9.38 20.13
C ASP A 225 -12.06 10.45 19.91
N SER A 226 -11.92 11.30 18.89
CA SER A 226 -12.95 12.26 18.42
C SER A 226 -13.72 11.72 17.21
#